data_AF-A0A7S0N5E8-F1
#
_entry.id   AF-A0A7S0N5E8-F1
#
_cell.length_a   1.000
_cell.length_b   1.000
_cell.length_c   1.000
_cell.angle_alpha   90.00
_cell.angle_beta   90.00
_cell.angle_gamma   90.00
#
_symmetry.space_group_name_H-M   'P 1'
#
loop_
_entity.id
_entity.type
_entity.pdbx_description
1 polymer ?
#
loop_
_entity_poly.entity_id
_entity_poly.type
_entity_poly.pdbx_seq_one_letter_code
_entity_poly.pdbx_strand_id
1 'polypeptide(L)'
;LQCHLARVRRLLHQNLPLVLGQGDLVLQARTHLALAQCVLCDVSPEGLRANPEAALSPLAAAVEGFTKLGAVKQLQDAYYLQALTLDALGRTQARNVAAESFLRCEVPV
;
A
#
# COMPACT_ATOMS: atom_id res chain seq x y z
N LEU A 1 12.55 11.16 13.29
CA LEU A 1 11.77 10.43 12.25
C LEU A 1 10.53 9.74 12.82
N GLN A 2 10.63 8.93 13.87
CA GLN A 2 9.47 8.24 14.50
C GLN A 2 8.34 9.19 14.99
N CYS A 3 8.68 10.35 15.56
CA CYS A 3 7.69 11.35 15.99
C CYS A 3 6.85 11.95 14.84
N HIS A 4 7.38 11.99 13.62
CA HIS A 4 6.65 12.46 12.44
C HIS A 4 5.71 11.37 11.90
N LEU A 5 6.11 10.11 11.96
CA LEU A 5 5.32 8.98 11.48
C LEU A 5 4.00 8.81 12.26
N ALA A 6 4.08 8.87 13.59
CA ALA A 6 2.90 8.79 14.45
C ALA A 6 1.91 9.95 14.19
N ARG A 7 2.44 11.15 13.95
CA ARG A 7 1.65 12.33 13.58
C ARG A 7 1.00 12.17 12.21
N VAL A 8 1.74 11.72 11.21
CA VAL A 8 1.23 11.49 9.85
C VAL A 8 0.13 10.43 9.87
N ARG A 9 0.37 9.29 10.52
CA ARG A 9 -0.65 8.23 10.65
C ARG A 9 -1.93 8.76 11.31
N ARG A 10 -1.81 9.54 12.39
CA ARG A 10 -2.96 10.16 13.06
C ARG A 10 -3.74 11.08 12.11
N LEU A 11 -3.03 11.97 11.39
CA LEU A 11 -3.66 12.88 10.44
C LEU A 11 -4.35 12.13 9.29
N LEU A 12 -3.72 11.08 8.76
CA LEU A 12 -4.30 10.24 7.73
C LEU A 12 -5.59 9.57 8.22
N HIS A 13 -5.58 8.93 9.39
CA HIS A 13 -6.79 8.31 9.93
C HIS A 13 -7.91 9.32 10.22
N GLN A 14 -7.57 10.51 10.72
CA GLN A 14 -8.56 11.56 11.00
C GLN A 14 -9.25 12.07 9.73
N ASN A 15 -8.52 12.16 8.62
CA ASN A 15 -9.03 12.68 7.36
C ASN A 15 -9.50 11.57 6.40
N LEU A 16 -9.24 10.30 6.70
CA LEU A 16 -9.59 9.17 5.85
C LEU A 16 -11.09 9.14 5.50
N PRO A 17 -12.05 9.35 6.43
CA PRO A 17 -13.46 9.36 6.08
C PRO A 17 -13.81 10.46 5.06
N LEU A 18 -13.18 11.62 5.18
CA LEU A 18 -13.39 12.74 4.27
C LEU A 18 -12.79 12.44 2.89
N VAL A 19 -11.58 11.90 2.84
CA VAL A 19 -10.93 11.50 1.58
C VAL A 19 -11.71 10.40 0.87
N LEU A 20 -12.19 9.39 1.60
CA LEU A 20 -12.94 8.28 0.99
C LEU A 20 -14.37 8.69 0.57
N GLY A 21 -14.99 9.63 1.28
CA GLY A 21 -16.33 10.10 0.96
C GLY A 21 -16.39 11.19 -0.10
N GLN A 22 -15.36 12.04 -0.19
CA GLN A 22 -15.39 13.27 -1.00
C GLN A 22 -14.14 13.48 -1.86
N GLY A 23 -13.08 12.71 -1.65
CA GLY A 23 -11.83 12.82 -2.42
C GLY A 23 -11.94 12.16 -3.79
N ASP A 24 -11.12 12.63 -4.73
CA ASP A 24 -10.96 11.98 -6.04
C ASP A 24 -10.26 10.63 -5.90
N LEU A 25 -10.43 9.77 -6.91
CA LEU A 25 -9.84 8.42 -6.91
C LEU A 25 -8.30 8.47 -6.73
N VAL A 26 -7.65 9.52 -7.23
CA VAL A 26 -6.20 9.73 -7.09
C VAL A 26 -5.83 9.93 -5.62
N LEU A 27 -6.52 10.84 -4.92
CA LEU A 27 -6.28 11.13 -3.51
C LEU A 27 -6.60 9.92 -2.64
N GLN A 28 -7.67 9.18 -2.95
CA GLN A 28 -8.02 7.95 -2.25
C GLN A 28 -6.90 6.90 -2.37
N ALA A 29 -6.46 6.60 -3.60
CA ALA A 29 -5.40 5.61 -3.85
C ALA A 29 -4.08 6.00 -3.16
N ARG A 30 -3.69 7.28 -3.25
CA ARG A 30 -2.48 7.80 -2.58
C ARG A 30 -2.59 7.76 -1.06
N THR A 31 -3.76 8.02 -0.51
CA THR A 31 -4.00 7.96 0.94
C THR A 31 -3.85 6.53 1.44
N HIS A 32 -4.39 5.55 0.71
CA HIS A 32 -4.20 4.13 1.02
C HIS A 32 -2.73 3.69 0.95
N LEU A 33 -2.00 4.12 -0.09
CA LEU A 33 -0.56 3.85 -0.20
C LEU A 33 0.23 4.46 0.97
N ALA A 34 -0.07 5.71 1.33
CA ALA A 34 0.56 6.39 2.45
C ALA A 34 0.27 5.71 3.79
N LEU A 35 -0.95 5.18 3.99
CA LEU A 35 -1.30 4.40 5.18
C LEU A 35 -0.49 3.10 5.25
N ALA A 36 -0.37 2.36 4.16
CA ALA A 36 0.46 1.16 4.10
C ALA A 36 1.91 1.46 4.47
N GLN A 37 2.49 2.51 3.89
CA GLN A 37 3.86 2.95 4.19
C GLN A 37 4.01 3.33 5.67
N CYS A 38 3.05 4.06 6.24
CA CYS A 38 3.08 4.41 7.66
C CYS A 38 3.07 3.18 8.56
N VAL A 39 2.29 2.15 8.22
CA VAL A 39 2.27 0.90 8.99
C VAL A 39 3.61 0.18 8.86
N LEU A 40 4.12 0.00 7.64
CA LEU A 40 5.38 -0.70 7.39
C LEU A 40 6.60 -0.03 8.04
N CYS A 41 6.59 1.31 8.17
CA CYS A 41 7.66 2.03 8.85
C CYS A 41 7.59 1.98 10.39
N ASP A 42 6.41 1.73 10.97
CA ASP A 42 6.20 1.71 12.43
C ASP A 42 6.28 0.30 13.03
N VAL A 43 5.94 -0.71 12.22
CA VAL A 43 5.72 -2.07 12.69
C VAL A 43 7.00 -2.90 12.68
N SER A 44 7.24 -3.66 13.74
CA SER A 44 8.31 -4.67 13.75
C SER A 44 7.93 -5.86 12.85
N PRO A 45 8.89 -6.70 12.42
CA PRO A 45 8.58 -7.91 11.66
C PRO A 45 7.57 -8.84 12.38
N GLU A 46 7.66 -8.94 13.71
CA GLU A 46 6.72 -9.71 14.54
C GLU A 46 5.33 -9.06 14.57
N GLY A 47 5.27 -7.73 14.70
CA GLY A 47 4.03 -6.97 14.65
C GLY A 47 3.33 -7.10 13.29
N LEU A 48 4.11 -7.11 12.20
CA LEU A 48 3.59 -7.31 10.85
C LEU A 48 3.00 -8.71 10.68
N ARG A 49 3.65 -9.74 11.25
CA ARG A 49 3.12 -11.11 11.25
C ARG A 49 1.87 -11.26 12.10
N ALA A 50 1.78 -10.53 13.21
CA ALA A 50 0.61 -10.55 14.09
C ALA A 50 -0.62 -9.88 13.46
N ASN A 51 -0.42 -8.82 12.67
CA ASN A 51 -1.52 -8.15 11.95
C ASN A 51 -1.11 -7.74 10.52
N PRO A 52 -1.04 -8.72 9.58
CA PRO A 52 -0.61 -8.45 8.21
C PRO A 52 -1.59 -7.55 7.45
N GLU A 53 -2.88 -7.61 7.80
CA GLU A 53 -3.93 -6.85 7.11
C GLU A 53 -3.81 -5.34 7.32
N ALA A 54 -3.16 -4.90 8.40
CA ALA A 54 -2.88 -3.48 8.61
C ALA A 54 -2.05 -2.86 7.47
N ALA A 55 -1.19 -3.64 6.80
CA ALA A 55 -0.41 -3.21 5.64
C ALA A 55 -1.02 -3.71 4.31
N LEU A 56 -1.49 -4.95 4.26
CA LEU A 56 -1.99 -5.55 3.01
C LEU A 56 -3.31 -4.96 2.53
N SER A 57 -4.25 -4.65 3.43
CA SER A 57 -5.56 -4.10 3.05
C SER A 57 -5.44 -2.70 2.42
N PRO A 58 -4.67 -1.74 2.98
CA PRO A 58 -4.42 -0.47 2.31
C PRO A 58 -3.63 -0.62 1.00
N LEU A 59 -2.68 -1.56 0.89
CA LEU A 59 -1.99 -1.82 -0.38
C LEU A 59 -2.94 -2.32 -1.47
N ALA A 60 -3.86 -3.23 -1.14
CA ALA A 60 -4.86 -3.73 -2.08
C ALA A 60 -5.78 -2.60 -2.58
N ALA A 61 -6.25 -1.75 -1.67
CA ALA A 61 -7.07 -0.59 -2.03
C ALA A 61 -6.31 0.43 -2.90
N ALA A 62 -5.02 0.64 -2.64
CA ALA A 62 -4.17 1.48 -3.47
C ALA A 62 -4.00 0.91 -4.89
N VAL A 63 -3.73 -0.40 -5.00
CA VAL A 63 -3.64 -1.12 -6.28
C VAL A 63 -4.93 -0.98 -7.09
N GLU A 64 -6.09 -1.22 -6.45
CA GLU A 64 -7.39 -1.08 -7.11
C GLU A 64 -7.60 0.35 -7.63
N GLY A 65 -7.30 1.36 -6.80
CA GLY A 65 -7.39 2.76 -7.17
C GLY A 65 -6.49 3.12 -8.35
N PHE A 66 -5.20 2.77 -8.30
CA PHE A 66 -4.26 3.06 -9.38
C PHE A 66 -4.56 2.31 -10.67
N THR A 67 -5.12 1.09 -10.57
CA THR A 67 -5.61 0.33 -11.73
C THR A 67 -6.73 1.09 -12.44
N LYS A 68 -7.74 1.56 -11.70
CA LYS A 68 -8.85 2.36 -12.27
C LYS A 68 -8.37 3.66 -12.92
N LEU A 69 -7.29 4.23 -12.39
CA LEU A 69 -6.71 5.48 -12.88
C LEU A 69 -5.76 5.29 -14.07
N GLY A 70 -5.34 4.07 -14.39
CA GLY A 70 -4.27 3.82 -15.36
C GLY A 70 -2.90 4.37 -14.92
N ALA A 71 -2.69 4.55 -13.61
CA ALA A 71 -1.49 5.17 -13.06
C ALA A 71 -0.34 4.14 -12.92
N VAL A 72 0.27 3.78 -14.05
CA VAL A 72 1.23 2.65 -14.15
C VAL A 72 2.40 2.73 -13.17
N LYS A 73 3.01 3.90 -12.99
CA LYS A 73 4.17 4.07 -12.08
C LYS A 73 3.78 3.80 -10.62
N GLN A 74 2.67 4.38 -10.18
CA GLN A 74 2.18 4.20 -8.82
C GLN A 74 1.67 2.77 -8.57
N LEU A 75 1.14 2.13 -9.62
CA LEU A 75 0.74 0.73 -9.58
C LEU A 75 1.96 -0.21 -9.40
N GLN A 76 3.06 0.07 -10.10
CA GLN A 76 4.33 -0.62 -9.90
C GLN A 76 4.84 -0.45 -8.46
N ASP A 77 4.87 0.78 -7.94
CA ASP A 77 5.31 1.04 -6.56
C ASP A 77 4.46 0.26 -5.54
N ALA A 78 3.14 0.21 -5.74
CA ALA A 78 2.23 -0.52 -4.87
C ALA A 78 2.46 -2.04 -4.93
N TYR A 79 2.61 -2.62 -6.12
CA TYR A 79 2.90 -4.06 -6.28
C TYR A 79 4.27 -4.44 -5.71
N TYR A 80 5.27 -3.57 -5.87
CA TYR A 80 6.60 -3.78 -5.29
C TYR A 80 6.54 -3.84 -3.77
N LEU A 81 5.88 -2.86 -3.13
CA LEU A 81 5.68 -2.85 -1.68
C LEU A 81 4.85 -4.05 -1.19
N GLN A 82 3.85 -4.46 -1.97
CA GLN A 82 3.06 -5.66 -1.67
C GLN A 82 3.91 -6.93 -1.73
N ALA A 83 4.75 -7.09 -2.75
CA ALA A 83 5.67 -8.22 -2.87
C ALA A 83 6.65 -8.29 -1.69
N LEU A 84 7.26 -7.17 -1.30
CA LEU A 84 8.16 -7.10 -0.14
C LEU A 84 7.43 -7.46 1.17
N THR A 85 6.21 -6.94 1.35
CA THR A 85 5.39 -7.23 2.54
C THR A 85 5.06 -8.72 2.62
N LEU A 86 4.68 -9.33 1.49
CA LEU A 86 4.34 -10.75 1.41
C LEU A 86 5.58 -11.66 1.60
N ASP A 87 6.75 -11.23 1.13
CA ASP A 87 8.02 -11.92 1.36
C ASP A 87 8.39 -11.93 2.85
N ALA A 88 8.27 -10.78 3.53
CA ALA A 88 8.50 -10.66 4.98
C ALA A 88 7.55 -11.56 5.81
N LEU A 89 6.36 -11.84 5.27
CA LEU A 89 5.34 -12.73 5.84
C LEU A 89 5.54 -14.21 5.46
N GLY A 90 6.50 -14.54 4.58
CA GLY A 90 6.71 -15.90 4.06
C GLY A 90 5.60 -16.41 3.13
N ARG A 91 4.77 -15.52 2.58
CA ARG A 91 3.63 -15.86 1.71
C ARG A 91 4.07 -15.96 0.24
N THR A 92 4.92 -16.94 -0.06
CA THR A 92 5.61 -17.07 -1.36
C THR A 92 4.69 -17.06 -2.56
N GLN A 93 3.57 -17.77 -2.53
CA GLN A 93 2.63 -17.82 -3.65
C GLN A 93 2.02 -16.45 -3.95
N ALA A 94 1.53 -15.75 -2.92
CA ALA A 94 0.97 -14.41 -3.06
C ALA A 94 2.03 -13.39 -3.49
N ARG A 95 3.26 -13.53 -2.97
CA ARG A 95 4.40 -12.69 -3.38
C ARG A 95 4.70 -12.84 -4.87
N ASN A 96 4.69 -14.07 -5.40
CA ASN A 96 4.92 -14.32 -6.83
C ASN A 96 3.85 -13.67 -7.69
N VAL A 97 2.57 -13.76 -7.30
CA VAL A 97 1.47 -13.07 -8.01
C VAL A 97 1.66 -11.55 -8.01
N ALA A 98 2.09 -10.96 -6.89
CA ALA A 98 2.39 -9.53 -6.82
C ALA A 98 3.57 -9.15 -7.73
N ALA A 99 4.64 -9.96 -7.75
CA ALA A 99 5.80 -9.75 -8.62
C ALA A 99 5.46 -9.89 -10.12
N GLU A 100 4.65 -10.88 -10.50
CA GLU A 100 4.15 -11.02 -11.87
C GLU A 100 3.28 -9.83 -12.28
N SER A 101 2.51 -9.28 -11.34
CA SER A 101 1.68 -8.09 -11.59
C SER A 101 2.54 -6.83 -11.75
N PHE A 102 3.61 -6.69 -10.97
CA PHE A 102 4.63 -5.65 -11.17
C PHE A 102 5.24 -5.72 -12.58
N LEU A 103 5.68 -6.91 -13.01
CA LEU A 103 6.25 -7.11 -14.34
C LEU A 103 5.25 -6.82 -15.46
N ARG A 104 3.98 -7.20 -15.29
CA ARG A 104 2.91 -6.89 -16.26
C ARG A 104 2.59 -5.40 -16.38
N CYS A 105 2.96 -4.59 -15.38
CA CYS A 105 2.84 -3.14 -15.48
C CYS A 105 3.94 -2.51 -16.34
N GLU A 106 5.02 -3.24 -16.67
CA GLU A 106 5.99 -2.78 -17.67
C GLU A 106 5.31 -2.71 -19.04
N VAL A 107 5.19 -1.49 -19.56
CA VAL A 107 4.75 -1.25 -20.94
C VAL A 107 5.87 -1.76 -21.86
N PRO A 108 5.58 -2.54 -22.92
CA PRO A 108 6.59 -2.85 -23.93
C PRO A 108 7.08 -1.53 -24.54
N VAL A 109 8.38 -1.28 -24.43
CA VAL A 109 9.08 -0.12 -24.99
C VAL A 109 8.98 -0.14 -26.51
#